data_AF-A0AAP5H5K0-F1
#
_entry.id   AF-A0AAP5H5K0-F1
#
_cell.length_a   1.000
_cell.length_b   1.000
_cell.length_c   1.000
_cell.angle_alpha   90.00
_cell.angle_beta   90.00
_cell.angle_gamma   90.00
#
_symmetry.space_group_name_H-M   'P 1'
#
loop_
_entity.id
_entity.type
_entity.pdbx_description
1 polymer ?
#
loop_
_entity_poly.entity_id
_entity_poly.type
_entity_poly.pdbx_seq_one_letter_code
_entity_poly.pdbx_strand_id
1 'polypeptide(L)' 'MKKEDMIIYGCVIVGGGIGLMIDNPLPMVVIGLGAGYLIKFATTKK' A
#
# COMPACT_ATOMS: atom_id res chain seq x y z
N MET A 1 2.30 6.89 15.90
CA MET A 1 2.09 6.08 14.69
C MET A 1 1.10 4.99 15.02
N LYS A 2 -0.09 4.97 14.42
CA LYS A 2 -1.11 3.95 14.71
C LYS A 2 -0.79 2.71 13.89
N LYS A 3 -1.05 1.51 14.43
CA LYS A 3 -0.79 0.22 13.75
C LYS A 3 -1.40 0.16 12.34
N GLU A 4 -2.51 0.87 12.12
CA GLU A 4 -3.21 0.93 10.84
C GLU A 4 -2.41 1.63 9.74
N ASP A 5 -1.62 2.65 10.10
CA ASP A 5 -0.79 3.37 9.12
C ASP A 5 0.40 2.51 8.69
N MET A 6 0.80 1.54 9.54
CA MET A 6 1.85 0.56 9.24
C MET A 6 1.44 -0.40 8.12
N ILE A 7 0.15 -0.73 8.01
CA ILE A 7 -0.39 -1.58 6.93
C ILE A 7 -0.29 -0.85 5.59
N ILE A 8 -0.65 0.43 5.56
CA ILE A 8 -0.54 1.27 4.36
C ILE A 8 0.94 1.40 3.97
N TYR A 9 1.82 1.65 4.94
CA TYR A 9 3.26 1.76 4.70
C TYR A 9 3.85 0.47 4.09
N GLY A 10 3.46 -0.70 4.60
CA GLY A 10 3.85 -1.99 4.05
C GLY A 10 3.38 -2.21 2.62
N CYS A 11 2.10 -1.94 2.33
CA CYS A 11 1.57 -2.07 0.97
C CYS A 11 2.23 -1.10 -0.02
N VAL A 12 2.57 0.11 0.41
CA VAL A 12 3.28 1.10 -0.42
C VAL A 12 4.70 0.67 -0.73
N ILE A 13 5.44 0.12 0.25
CA ILE A 13 6.80 -0.40 0.04
C ILE A 13 6.78 -1.58 -0.93
N VAL A 14 5.86 -2.52 -0.75
CA VAL A 14 5.72 -3.67 -1.66
C VAL A 14 5.30 -3.21 -3.06
N GLY A 15 4.35 -2.28 -3.16
CA GLY A 15 3.92 -1.69 -4.44
C GLY A 15 5.07 -0.98 -5.16
N GLY A 16 5.88 -0.21 -4.44
CA GLY A 16 7.07 0.44 -4.99
C GLY A 16 8.17 -0.55 -5.41
N GLY A 17 8.40 -1.59 -4.61
CA GLY A 17 9.36 -2.65 -4.94
C GLY A 17 8.98 -3.40 -6.23
N ILE A 18 7.71 -3.76 -6.37
CA ILE A 18 7.19 -4.39 -7.60
C ILE A 18 7.24 -3.39 -8.76
N GLY A 19 6.88 -2.13 -8.50
CA GLY A 19 6.89 -1.05 -9.49
C GLY A 19 8.27 -0.77 -10.08
N LEU A 20 9.33 -0.87 -9.26
CA LEU A 20 10.72 -0.76 -9.72
C LEU A 20 11.13 -1.94 -10.61
N MET A 21 10.61 -3.14 -10.37
CA MET A 21 10.90 -4.31 -11.21
C MET A 21 10.28 -4.24 -12.60
N ILE A 22 9.21 -3.46 -12.77
CA ILE A 22 8.49 -3.29 -14.05
C ILE A 22 8.75 -1.92 -14.70
N ASP A 23 9.81 -1.21 -14.27
CA ASP A 23 10.17 0.15 -14.70
C ASP A 23 9.02 1.17 -14.60
N ASN A 24 8.02 0.88 -13.77
CA ASN A 24 6.83 1.71 -13.60
C ASN A 24 6.48 1.90 -12.12
N PRO A 25 7.37 2.56 -11.33
CA PRO A 25 7.25 2.66 -9.88
C PRO A 25 6.06 3.51 -9.43
N LEU A 26 5.79 4.61 -10.11
CA LEU A 26 4.75 5.56 -9.74
C LEU A 26 3.33 4.94 -9.70
N PRO A 27 2.83 4.30 -10.77
CA PRO A 27 1.50 3.72 -10.74
C PRO A 27 1.38 2.57 -9.73
N MET A 28 2.45 1.80 -9.55
CA MET A 28 2.44 0.65 -8.64
C MET A 28 2.42 1.07 -7.16
N VAL A 29 3.11 2.17 -6.82
CA VAL A 29 3.02 2.81 -5.49
C VAL A 29 1.60 3.28 -5.19
N VAL A 30 0.92 3.88 -6.17
CA VAL A 30 -0.47 4.35 -6.01
C VAL A 30 -1.44 3.18 -5.82
N ILE A 31 -1.23 2.08 -6.55
CA ILE A 31 -1.99 0.83 -6.36
C ILE A 31 -1.75 0.26 -4.95
N GLY A 32 -0.50 0.25 -4.48
CA GLY A 32 -0.15 -0.16 -3.11
C GLY A 32 -0.81 0.71 -2.05
N LEU A 33 -0.88 2.02 -2.27
CA LEU A 33 -1.51 2.97 -1.35
C LEU A 33 -3.04 2.78 -1.32
N GLY A 34 -3.67 2.57 -2.47
CA GLY A 34 -5.09 2.25 -2.59
C GLY A 34 -5.46 0.91 -1.95
N ALA A 35 -4.67 -0.13 -2.18
CA ALA A 35 -4.84 -1.44 -1.55
C ALA A 35 -4.68 -1.37 -0.02
N GLY A 36 -3.67 -0.64 0.47
CA GLY A 36 -3.46 -0.40 1.89
C GLY A 36 -4.64 0.29 2.56
N TYR A 37 -5.24 1.29 1.89
CA TYR A 37 -6.45 1.96 2.37
C TYR A 37 -7.68 1.05 2.37
N LEU A 38 -7.85 0.21 1.35
CA LEU A 38 -8.95 -0.77 1.30
C LEU A 38 -8.83 -1.81 2.43
N ILE A 39 -7.62 -2.31 2.70
CA ILE A 39 -7.36 -3.26 3.79
C ILE A 39 -7.59 -2.59 5.15
N LYS A 40 -7.14 -1.35 5.33
CA LYS A 40 -7.44 -0.56 6.52
C LYS A 40 -8.94 -0.38 6.70
N PHE A 41 -9.66 -0.01 5.64
CA PHE A 41 -11.11 0.18 5.69
C PHE A 41 -11.84 -1.11 6.04
N ALA A 42 -11.45 -2.24 5.43
CA ALA A 42 -12.01 -3.56 5.73
C ALA A 42 -11.70 -4.03 7.15
N THR A 43 -10.54 -3.66 7.70
CA THR A 43 -10.12 -4.06 9.06
C THR A 43 -10.69 -3.15 10.15
N THR A 44 -10.81 -1.84 9.88
CA THR A 44 -11.36 -0.85 10.84
C THR A 44 -12.90 -0.88 10.90
N LYS A 45 -13.55 -1.41 9.86
CA LYS A 45 -15.01 -1.65 9.81
C LYS A 45 -15.46 -2.90 10.59
N LYS A 46 -14.52 -3.68 11.13
CA LYS A 46 -14.77 -4.93 11.87
C LYS A 46 -14.62 -4.68 13.36
#